data_AF-A0A523MV76-F1
#
_entry.id   AF-A0A523MV76-F1
#
_cell.length_a   1.000
_cell.length_b   1.000
_cell.length_c   1.000
_cell.angle_alpha   90.00
_cell.angle_beta   90.00
_cell.angle_gamma   90.00
#
_symmetry.space_group_name_H-M   'P 1'
#
loop_
_entity.id
_entity.type
_entity.pdbx_description
1 polymer ?
#
loop_
_entity_poly.entity_id
_entity_poly.type
_entity_poly.pdbx_seq_one_letter_code
_entity_poly.pdbx_strand_id
1 'polypeptide(L)'
;MLAFAKDITEKDPRHPDEDNQSKLKDYMDYQRRLDHEKLIYHSLDHGKTYLQKTINDERGDAGKIKKYLRQAFPVSCTFADSGTLMLMLRKLINAHNESNSWYRLNAFYFSVVLDCMERFTRVYNRLVREAPEKALEYKISEGVEVDFDDWVRLYFHDLDFMVGKPLQQPHFTFRKRNQAVEEFVKKEQATGVSRGQAMESAREKFNIEPDAIKAVLGKPIDEKDLELLFTSAENPIYEYLYDINSDEGFLDGESLLDHAYFLGHQLKGLSFEEAETIVSDIEKLSKN
;
A
#
# COMPACT_ATOMS: atom_id res chain seq x y z
N MET A 1 -12.70 -10.34 -2.61
CA MET A 1 -11.29 -10.18 -2.24
C MET A 1 -10.83 -8.83 -2.75
N LEU A 2 -10.07 -8.08 -1.95
CA LEU A 2 -9.48 -6.84 -2.43
C LEU A 2 -8.31 -7.14 -3.37
N ALA A 3 -8.26 -6.47 -4.52
CA ALA A 3 -7.16 -6.62 -5.47
C ALA A 3 -6.02 -5.66 -5.10
N PHE A 4 -4.82 -6.20 -5.05
CA PHE A 4 -3.56 -5.48 -4.79
C PHE A 4 -2.63 -5.62 -6.01
N ALA A 5 -1.37 -5.16 -5.90
CA ALA A 5 -0.37 -5.34 -6.96
C ALA A 5 0.06 -6.79 -7.15
N LYS A 6 -0.19 -7.66 -6.16
CA LYS A 6 0.08 -9.09 -6.19
C LYS A 6 -1.08 -9.85 -5.55
N ASP A 7 -1.15 -11.14 -5.84
CA ASP A 7 -2.11 -12.03 -5.21
C ASP A 7 -1.83 -12.17 -3.71
N ILE A 8 -2.74 -11.65 -2.87
CA ILE A 8 -2.67 -11.74 -1.41
C ILE A 8 -3.15 -13.09 -0.87
N THR A 9 -3.69 -13.95 -1.73
CA THR A 9 -4.13 -15.31 -1.40
C THR A 9 -3.04 -16.35 -1.63
N GLU A 10 -1.98 -16.00 -2.36
CA GLU A 10 -0.79 -16.83 -2.52
C GLU A 10 -0.13 -17.07 -1.15
N LYS A 11 0.16 -18.34 -0.84
CA LYS A 11 0.70 -18.78 0.47
C LYS A 11 2.10 -19.36 0.36
N ASP A 12 2.50 -19.84 -0.82
CA ASP A 12 3.81 -20.42 -1.07
C ASP A 12 4.53 -19.70 -2.21
N PRO A 13 4.78 -18.37 -2.11
CA PRO A 13 5.54 -17.68 -3.15
C PRO A 13 6.93 -18.30 -3.29
N ARG A 14 7.37 -18.50 -4.53
CA ARG A 14 8.67 -19.08 -4.90
C ARG A 14 9.46 -18.11 -5.76
N HIS A 15 10.77 -18.13 -5.62
CA HIS A 15 11.69 -17.41 -6.49
C HIS A 15 12.71 -18.41 -7.09
N PRO A 16 12.99 -18.39 -8.41
CA PRO A 16 13.89 -19.34 -9.06
C PRO A 16 15.29 -19.46 -8.41
N ASP A 17 15.84 -18.33 -7.98
CA ASP A 17 17.17 -18.27 -7.34
C ASP A 17 17.20 -18.49 -5.82
N GLU A 18 16.07 -18.81 -5.16
CA GLU A 18 16.04 -18.90 -3.69
C GLU A 18 16.96 -20.02 -3.14
N ASP A 19 17.18 -21.09 -3.89
CA ASP A 19 18.07 -22.18 -3.46
C ASP A 19 19.56 -21.88 -3.69
N ASN A 20 19.87 -20.92 -4.57
CA ASN A 20 21.24 -20.51 -4.90
C ASN A 20 21.71 -19.33 -4.04
N GLN A 21 20.79 -18.59 -3.42
CA GLN A 21 21.06 -17.38 -2.64
C GLN A 21 20.45 -17.50 -1.24
N SER A 22 21.28 -17.84 -0.24
CA SER A 22 20.81 -18.09 1.14
C SER A 22 19.99 -16.94 1.74
N LYS A 23 20.40 -15.69 1.51
CA LYS A 23 19.67 -14.53 2.03
C LYS A 23 18.33 -14.30 1.33
N LEU A 24 18.24 -14.62 0.04
CA LEU A 24 16.97 -14.59 -0.70
C LEU A 24 16.06 -15.70 -0.18
N LYS A 25 16.61 -16.89 0.11
CA LYS A 25 15.89 -17.98 0.76
C LYS A 25 15.25 -17.55 2.08
N ASP A 26 16.04 -16.95 2.97
CA ASP A 26 15.56 -16.45 4.26
C ASP A 26 14.44 -15.41 4.09
N TYR A 27 14.54 -14.56 3.06
CA TYR A 27 13.52 -13.58 2.73
C TYR A 27 12.23 -14.23 2.21
N MET A 28 12.32 -15.21 1.31
CA MET A 28 11.16 -15.93 0.81
C MET A 28 10.51 -16.80 1.90
N ASP A 29 11.30 -17.42 2.77
CA ASP A 29 10.81 -18.12 3.96
C ASP A 29 10.08 -17.16 4.91
N TYR A 30 10.54 -15.92 5.04
CA TYR A 30 9.80 -14.89 5.76
C TYR A 30 8.45 -14.57 5.09
N GLN A 31 8.41 -14.39 3.76
CA GLN A 31 7.15 -14.12 3.05
C GLN A 31 6.13 -15.26 3.24
N ARG A 32 6.58 -16.52 3.16
CA ARG A 32 5.76 -17.73 3.39
C ARG A 32 5.17 -17.84 4.80
N ARG A 33 5.72 -17.11 5.78
CA ARG A 33 5.23 -17.09 7.16
C ARG A 33 4.14 -16.05 7.40
N LEU A 34 3.76 -15.28 6.38
CA LEU A 34 2.75 -14.23 6.47
C LEU A 34 1.45 -14.67 5.81
N ASP A 35 0.34 -14.41 6.49
CA ASP A 35 -1.00 -14.49 5.92
C ASP A 35 -1.50 -13.07 5.59
N HIS A 36 -1.31 -12.67 4.33
CA HIS A 36 -1.64 -11.32 3.87
C HIS A 36 -3.15 -11.04 3.92
N GLU A 37 -3.98 -12.04 3.61
CA GLU A 37 -5.45 -11.93 3.71
C GLU A 37 -5.87 -11.63 5.16
N LYS A 38 -5.32 -12.35 6.14
CA LYS A 38 -5.61 -12.10 7.56
C LYS A 38 -5.06 -10.76 8.03
N LEU A 39 -3.87 -10.37 7.58
CA LEU A 39 -3.29 -9.08 7.92
C LEU A 39 -4.21 -7.93 7.50
N ILE A 40 -4.70 -7.95 6.25
CA ILE A 40 -5.61 -6.93 5.72
C ILE A 40 -6.93 -6.95 6.50
N TYR A 41 -7.55 -8.12 6.66
CA TYR A 41 -8.81 -8.26 7.37
C TYR A 41 -8.75 -7.65 8.78
N HIS A 42 -7.75 -8.05 9.57
CA HIS A 42 -7.61 -7.58 10.94
C HIS A 42 -7.22 -6.10 11.02
N SER A 43 -6.46 -5.58 10.05
CA SER A 43 -6.17 -4.15 9.96
C SER A 43 -7.44 -3.33 9.77
N LEU A 44 -8.28 -3.73 8.82
CA LEU A 44 -9.55 -3.05 8.52
C LEU A 44 -10.54 -3.17 9.67
N ASP A 45 -10.68 -4.36 10.25
CA ASP A 45 -11.59 -4.59 11.37
C ASP A 45 -11.16 -3.80 12.62
N HIS A 46 -9.86 -3.74 12.90
CA HIS A 46 -9.32 -2.88 13.96
C HIS A 46 -9.64 -1.41 13.70
N GLY A 47 -9.39 -0.91 12.48
CA GLY A 47 -9.73 0.46 12.08
C GLY A 47 -11.22 0.80 12.30
N LYS A 48 -12.11 -0.07 11.79
CA LYS A 48 -13.57 0.04 11.96
C LYS A 48 -13.99 0.02 13.42
N THR A 49 -13.53 -0.97 14.19
CA THR A 49 -13.95 -1.19 15.58
C THR A 49 -13.56 0.00 16.46
N TYR A 50 -12.34 0.51 16.34
CA TYR A 50 -11.91 1.66 17.14
C TYR A 50 -12.56 2.98 16.67
N LEU A 51 -12.82 3.15 15.37
CA LEU A 51 -13.57 4.31 14.89
C LEU A 51 -15.00 4.29 15.44
N GLN A 52 -15.69 3.14 15.37
CA GLN A 52 -17.05 2.99 15.88
C GLN A 52 -17.11 3.25 17.39
N LYS A 53 -16.16 2.70 18.15
CA LYS A 53 -16.04 2.94 19.58
C LYS A 53 -15.86 4.44 19.87
N THR A 54 -14.95 5.11 19.16
CA THR A 54 -14.70 6.54 19.36
C THR A 54 -15.94 7.40 19.06
N ILE A 55 -16.67 7.09 17.99
CA ILE A 55 -17.92 7.80 17.64
C ILE A 55 -18.96 7.65 18.76
N ASN A 56 -19.04 6.47 19.37
CA ASN A 56 -20.00 6.17 20.44
C ASN A 56 -19.60 6.84 21.76
N ASP A 57 -18.32 6.74 22.13
CA ASP A 57 -17.79 7.24 23.41
C ASP A 57 -17.74 8.78 23.44
N GLU A 58 -17.43 9.41 22.31
CA GLU A 58 -17.29 10.87 22.17
C GLU A 58 -18.49 11.52 21.48
N ARG A 59 -19.68 10.91 21.63
CA ARG A 59 -20.90 11.35 20.96
C ARG A 59 -21.21 12.83 21.28
N GLY A 60 -21.20 13.66 20.24
CA GLY A 60 -21.46 15.10 20.35
C GLY A 60 -20.21 15.98 20.49
N ASP A 61 -19.01 15.41 20.65
CA ASP A 61 -17.74 16.14 20.67
C ASP A 61 -17.00 15.99 19.33
N ALA A 62 -17.37 16.86 18.38
CA ALA A 62 -16.73 16.88 17.06
C ALA A 62 -15.22 17.17 17.12
N GLY A 63 -14.75 17.88 18.15
CA GLY A 63 -13.33 18.21 18.33
C GLY A 63 -12.49 16.97 18.65
N LYS A 64 -12.96 16.13 19.58
CA LYS A 64 -12.29 14.88 19.91
C LYS A 64 -12.32 13.86 18.78
N ILE A 65 -13.45 13.73 18.08
CA ILE A 65 -13.55 12.87 16.90
C ILE A 65 -12.52 13.31 15.84
N LYS A 66 -12.45 14.62 15.54
CA LYS A 66 -11.47 15.15 14.58
C LYS A 66 -10.03 14.90 15.02
N LYS A 67 -9.73 15.01 16.32
CA LYS A 67 -8.41 14.69 16.87
C LYS A 67 -8.06 13.22 16.67
N TYR A 68 -9.00 12.32 16.96
CA TYR A 68 -8.82 10.89 16.73
C TYR A 68 -8.59 10.57 15.25
N LEU A 69 -9.39 11.14 14.34
CA LEU A 69 -9.24 10.92 12.90
C LEU A 69 -7.85 11.31 12.39
N ARG A 70 -7.30 12.45 12.84
CA ARG A 70 -5.95 12.87 12.46
C ARG A 70 -4.84 11.93 12.95
N GLN A 71 -5.10 11.19 14.03
CA GLN A 71 -4.13 10.25 14.60
C GLN A 71 -4.28 8.85 14.01
N ALA A 72 -5.51 8.41 13.78
CA ALA A 72 -5.84 7.06 13.33
C ALA A 72 -5.92 6.92 11.80
N PHE A 73 -6.21 8.01 11.10
CA PHE A 73 -6.40 8.09 9.65
C PHE A 73 -5.70 9.33 9.08
N PRO A 74 -4.39 9.53 9.32
CA PRO A 74 -3.69 10.75 8.95
C PRO A 74 -3.79 11.08 7.45
N VAL A 75 -3.89 10.08 6.58
CA VAL A 75 -4.05 10.28 5.13
C VAL A 75 -5.51 10.51 4.78
N SER A 76 -6.40 9.59 5.21
CA SER A 76 -7.77 9.54 4.73
C SER A 76 -8.67 10.62 5.34
N CYS A 77 -8.30 11.13 6.52
CA CYS A 77 -9.05 12.22 7.16
C CYS A 77 -8.95 13.57 6.40
N THR A 78 -8.11 13.67 5.36
CA THR A 78 -8.03 14.89 4.53
C THR A 78 -9.18 15.04 3.57
N PHE A 79 -9.88 13.96 3.23
CA PHE A 79 -11.00 13.96 2.27
C PHE A 79 -12.27 13.29 2.81
N ALA A 80 -12.18 12.55 3.91
CA ALA A 80 -13.30 11.83 4.51
C ALA A 80 -13.49 12.17 6.00
N ASP A 81 -14.74 12.32 6.42
CA ASP A 81 -15.11 12.43 7.83
C ASP A 81 -15.33 11.05 8.48
N SER A 82 -15.72 11.02 9.76
CA SER A 82 -15.94 9.76 10.48
C SER A 82 -17.06 8.90 9.90
N GLY A 83 -18.10 9.50 9.32
CA GLY A 83 -19.22 8.77 8.72
C GLY A 83 -18.81 8.14 7.39
N THR A 84 -18.13 8.92 6.56
CA THR A 84 -17.57 8.47 5.28
C THR A 84 -16.52 7.37 5.48
N LEU A 85 -15.59 7.54 6.42
CA LEU A 85 -14.61 6.51 6.75
C LEU A 85 -15.26 5.22 7.24
N MET A 86 -16.31 5.32 8.07
CA MET A 86 -17.08 4.15 8.52
C MET A 86 -17.72 3.42 7.34
N LEU A 87 -18.29 4.14 6.38
CA LEU A 87 -18.86 3.56 5.16
C LEU A 87 -17.79 2.86 4.31
N MET A 88 -16.66 3.53 4.07
CA MET A 88 -15.54 2.97 3.29
C MET A 88 -14.99 1.70 3.95
N LEU A 89 -14.78 1.70 5.27
CA LEU A 89 -14.32 0.54 6.02
C LEU A 89 -15.28 -0.65 5.93
N ARG A 90 -16.59 -0.41 5.99
CA ARG A 90 -17.60 -1.46 5.79
C ARG A 90 -17.54 -2.05 4.38
N LYS A 91 -17.42 -1.20 3.36
CA LYS A 91 -17.27 -1.65 1.97
C LYS A 91 -16.01 -2.49 1.78
N LEU A 92 -14.87 -2.02 2.29
CA LEU A 92 -13.60 -2.75 2.24
C LEU A 92 -13.70 -4.12 2.91
N ILE A 93 -14.25 -4.21 4.12
CA ILE A 93 -14.38 -5.49 4.83
C ILE A 93 -15.33 -6.44 4.11
N ASN A 94 -16.46 -5.94 3.61
CA ASN A 94 -17.40 -6.77 2.86
C ASN A 94 -16.75 -7.31 1.58
N ALA A 95 -16.14 -6.43 0.78
CA ALA A 95 -15.45 -6.80 -0.43
C ALA A 95 -14.28 -7.75 -0.17
N HIS A 96 -13.52 -7.57 0.91
CA HIS A 96 -12.43 -8.48 1.28
C HIS A 96 -12.91 -9.91 1.54
N ASN A 97 -14.08 -10.05 2.19
CA ASN A 97 -14.66 -11.36 2.53
C ASN A 97 -15.35 -12.08 1.36
N GLU A 98 -15.45 -11.46 0.17
CA GLU A 98 -16.07 -12.10 -1.00
C GLU A 98 -15.05 -12.97 -1.75
N SER A 99 -15.09 -14.30 -1.58
CA SER A 99 -14.08 -15.20 -2.15
C SER A 99 -14.07 -15.31 -3.69
N ASN A 100 -15.18 -14.98 -4.35
CA ASN A 100 -15.37 -15.26 -5.78
C ASN A 100 -15.24 -14.02 -6.68
N SER A 101 -14.82 -12.89 -6.13
CA SER A 101 -14.81 -11.61 -6.84
C SER A 101 -13.63 -10.78 -6.38
N TRP A 102 -12.94 -10.13 -7.33
CA TRP A 102 -11.87 -9.21 -7.01
C TRP A 102 -12.37 -7.78 -7.12
N TYR A 103 -11.91 -6.92 -6.22
CA TYR A 103 -12.30 -5.52 -6.15
C TYR A 103 -11.07 -4.65 -6.27
N ARG A 104 -10.93 -3.95 -7.40
CA ARG A 104 -9.88 -2.95 -7.61
C ARG A 104 -10.16 -1.74 -6.72
N LEU A 105 -9.16 -1.38 -5.94
CA LEU A 105 -9.17 -0.21 -5.08
C LEU A 105 -8.78 1.03 -5.87
N ASN A 106 -9.45 2.13 -5.59
CA ASN A 106 -9.06 3.46 -6.03
C ASN A 106 -8.14 4.11 -4.97
N ALA A 107 -7.57 5.27 -5.27
CA ALA A 107 -6.62 5.98 -4.41
C ALA A 107 -7.20 6.31 -3.02
N PHE A 108 -8.49 6.59 -2.92
CA PHE A 108 -9.16 6.86 -1.64
C PHE A 108 -9.23 5.61 -0.78
N TYR A 109 -9.58 4.46 -1.37
CA TYR A 109 -9.59 3.20 -0.66
C TYR A 109 -8.18 2.73 -0.27
N PHE A 110 -7.19 2.89 -1.15
CA PHE A 110 -5.79 2.63 -0.81
C PHE A 110 -5.31 3.51 0.35
N SER A 111 -5.72 4.78 0.42
CA SER A 111 -5.42 5.66 1.56
C SER A 111 -5.96 5.09 2.88
N VAL A 112 -7.20 4.57 2.88
CA VAL A 112 -7.84 3.99 4.08
C VAL A 112 -7.14 2.68 4.49
N VAL A 113 -6.81 1.83 3.51
CA VAL A 113 -6.05 0.60 3.76
C VAL A 113 -4.69 0.92 4.36
N LEU A 114 -3.95 1.88 3.79
CA LEU A 114 -2.64 2.30 4.28
C LEU A 114 -2.70 2.75 5.75
N ASP A 115 -3.63 3.67 6.08
CA ASP A 115 -3.82 4.16 7.45
C ASP A 115 -4.14 3.00 8.43
N CYS A 116 -5.01 2.07 8.03
CA CYS A 116 -5.40 0.94 8.86
C CYS A 116 -4.24 -0.03 9.09
N MET A 117 -3.52 -0.38 8.03
CA MET A 117 -2.42 -1.34 8.08
C MET A 117 -1.22 -0.78 8.84
N GLU A 118 -0.85 0.49 8.64
CA GLU A 118 0.26 1.10 9.38
C GLU A 118 0.00 1.03 10.89
N ARG A 119 -1.21 1.44 11.29
CA ARG A 119 -1.59 1.46 12.70
C ARG A 119 -1.67 0.05 13.28
N PHE A 120 -2.32 -0.87 12.58
CA PHE A 120 -2.53 -2.23 13.08
C PHE A 120 -1.23 -3.03 13.15
N THR A 121 -0.35 -2.92 12.15
CA THR A 121 0.96 -3.60 12.17
C THR A 121 1.79 -3.19 13.38
N ARG A 122 1.78 -1.92 13.79
CA ARG A 122 2.43 -1.48 15.03
C ARG A 122 1.86 -2.16 16.29
N VAL A 123 0.54 -2.37 16.33
CA VAL A 123 -0.14 -3.08 17.43
C VAL A 123 0.20 -4.56 17.40
N TYR A 124 0.10 -5.20 16.23
CA TYR A 124 0.38 -6.61 16.04
C TYR A 124 1.83 -6.95 16.37
N ASN A 125 2.80 -6.19 15.87
CA ASN A 125 4.22 -6.41 16.16
C ASN A 125 4.55 -6.21 17.65
N ARG A 126 3.83 -5.33 18.35
CA ARG A 126 3.92 -5.26 19.82
C ARG A 126 3.42 -6.55 20.46
N LEU A 127 2.27 -7.08 20.02
CA LEU A 127 1.76 -8.36 20.51
C LEU A 127 2.73 -9.51 20.25
N VAL A 128 3.34 -9.58 19.06
CA VAL A 128 4.35 -10.62 18.74
C VAL A 128 5.50 -10.60 19.77
N ARG A 129 5.95 -9.43 20.22
CA ARG A 129 7.05 -9.28 21.18
C ARG A 129 6.62 -9.49 22.63
N GLU A 130 5.46 -8.97 23.02
CA GLU A 130 5.05 -8.85 24.43
C GLU A 130 4.05 -9.94 24.87
N ALA A 131 3.28 -10.51 23.94
CA ALA A 131 2.23 -11.50 24.19
C ALA A 131 2.06 -12.43 22.96
N PRO A 132 3.08 -13.22 22.60
CA PRO A 132 3.11 -14.00 21.37
C PRO A 132 1.94 -14.97 21.26
N GLU A 133 1.44 -15.51 22.38
CA GLU A 133 0.25 -16.36 22.42
C GLU A 133 -1.00 -15.65 21.89
N LYS A 134 -1.15 -14.34 22.18
CA LYS A 134 -2.26 -13.52 21.66
C LYS A 134 -2.04 -13.15 20.21
N ALA A 135 -0.79 -12.94 19.78
CA ALA A 135 -0.49 -12.68 18.38
C ALA A 135 -0.88 -13.88 17.49
N LEU A 136 -0.63 -15.10 17.96
CA LEU A 136 -0.99 -16.33 17.24
C LEU A 136 -2.51 -16.49 17.05
N GLU A 137 -3.35 -15.90 17.90
CA GLU A 137 -4.82 -15.93 17.73
C GLU A 137 -5.26 -15.23 16.44
N TYR A 138 -4.51 -14.23 15.97
CA TYR A 138 -4.79 -13.54 14.72
C TYR A 138 -4.45 -14.35 13.48
N LYS A 139 -3.59 -15.38 13.60
CA LYS A 139 -3.12 -16.22 12.48
C LYS A 139 -2.56 -15.40 11.30
N ILE A 140 -1.93 -14.26 11.60
CA ILE A 140 -1.32 -13.37 10.61
C ILE A 140 0.09 -13.82 10.30
N SER A 141 0.82 -14.29 11.30
CA SER A 141 2.17 -14.78 11.11
C SER A 141 2.53 -15.87 12.08
N GLU A 142 3.51 -16.68 11.71
CA GLU A 142 4.08 -17.73 12.56
C GLU A 142 5.06 -17.15 13.60
N GLY A 143 4.61 -16.16 14.37
CA GLY A 143 5.41 -15.53 15.43
C GLY A 143 6.49 -14.57 14.94
N VAL A 144 6.38 -14.05 13.71
CA VAL A 144 7.25 -12.97 13.19
C VAL A 144 6.54 -11.63 13.15
N GLU A 145 7.29 -10.57 13.39
CA GLU A 145 6.82 -9.21 13.13
C GLU A 145 6.58 -9.01 11.63
N VAL A 146 5.55 -8.24 11.29
CA VAL A 146 5.25 -7.82 9.93
C VAL A 146 6.07 -6.57 9.62
N ASP A 147 6.90 -6.64 8.59
CA ASP A 147 7.56 -5.49 7.99
C ASP A 147 6.57 -4.73 7.11
N PHE A 148 6.04 -3.61 7.62
CA PHE A 148 5.02 -2.83 6.92
C PHE A 148 5.56 -2.14 5.65
N ASP A 149 6.82 -1.69 5.68
CA ASP A 149 7.46 -1.05 4.53
C ASP A 149 7.60 -2.03 3.36
N ASP A 150 8.09 -3.23 3.68
CA ASP A 150 8.19 -4.34 2.75
C ASP A 150 6.81 -4.69 2.15
N TRP A 151 5.81 -4.83 3.01
CA TRP A 151 4.45 -5.15 2.57
C TRP A 151 3.87 -4.09 1.64
N VAL A 152 4.00 -2.80 1.98
CA VAL A 152 3.53 -1.70 1.14
C VAL A 152 4.19 -1.76 -0.23
N ARG A 153 5.51 -1.92 -0.28
CA ARG A 153 6.25 -2.03 -1.54
C ARG A 153 5.81 -3.20 -2.41
N LEU A 154 5.52 -4.36 -1.82
CA LEU A 154 5.16 -5.55 -2.59
C LEU A 154 3.71 -5.52 -3.11
N TYR A 155 2.79 -4.93 -2.35
CA TYR A 155 1.35 -5.08 -2.59
C TYR A 155 0.62 -3.79 -3.00
N PHE A 156 1.16 -2.59 -2.76
CA PHE A 156 0.57 -1.36 -3.33
C PHE A 156 1.06 -1.17 -4.77
N HIS A 157 0.19 -0.65 -5.66
CA HIS A 157 0.58 -0.29 -7.02
C HIS A 157 1.44 0.98 -7.05
N ASP A 158 1.04 1.97 -6.26
CA ASP A 158 1.71 3.25 -6.10
C ASP A 158 1.27 3.90 -4.77
N LEU A 159 1.91 5.03 -4.44
CA LEU A 159 1.46 5.93 -3.36
C LEU A 159 1.29 7.36 -3.90
N ASP A 160 0.80 7.53 -5.12
CA ASP A 160 0.67 8.84 -5.77
C ASP A 160 -0.29 9.76 -4.97
N PHE A 161 -1.23 9.18 -4.23
CA PHE A 161 -2.11 9.90 -3.28
C PHE A 161 -1.36 10.52 -2.07
N MET A 162 -0.08 10.20 -1.91
CA MET A 162 0.83 10.73 -0.88
C MET A 162 1.78 11.81 -1.41
N VAL A 163 1.69 12.21 -2.69
CA VAL A 163 2.55 13.27 -3.25
C VAL A 163 2.47 14.55 -2.42
N GLY A 164 3.63 15.07 -2.03
CA GLY A 164 3.76 16.27 -1.19
C GLY A 164 3.47 16.05 0.31
N LYS A 165 3.12 14.83 0.74
CA LYS A 165 2.95 14.47 2.16
C LYS A 165 4.23 13.80 2.68
N PRO A 166 4.60 14.02 3.95
CA PRO A 166 5.71 13.29 4.56
C PRO A 166 5.34 11.81 4.69
N LEU A 167 6.15 10.93 4.11
CA LEU A 167 6.07 9.50 4.36
C LEU A 167 6.74 9.22 5.71
N GLN A 168 6.01 8.59 6.64
CA GLN A 168 6.53 8.27 7.98
C GLN A 168 7.56 7.14 7.94
N GLN A 169 7.55 6.36 6.86
CA GLN A 169 8.47 5.27 6.62
C GLN A 169 9.18 5.45 5.26
N PRO A 170 10.31 4.77 5.02
CA PRO A 170 11.12 5.04 3.85
C PRO A 170 10.41 4.81 2.52
N HIS A 171 9.52 3.79 2.44
CA HIS A 171 8.71 3.44 1.25
C HIS A 171 9.47 3.67 -0.07
N PHE A 172 10.69 3.15 -0.17
CA PHE A 172 11.75 3.68 -1.05
C PHE A 172 11.34 3.89 -2.51
N THR A 173 10.74 2.87 -3.13
CA THR A 173 10.33 2.91 -4.54
C THR A 173 9.30 4.02 -4.78
N PHE A 174 8.30 4.14 -3.90
CA PHE A 174 7.27 5.16 -4.01
C PHE A 174 7.75 6.54 -3.60
N ARG A 175 8.72 6.64 -2.68
CA ARG A 175 9.31 7.91 -2.27
C ARG A 175 10.07 8.58 -3.42
N LYS A 176 10.87 7.82 -4.19
CA LYS A 176 11.57 8.34 -5.38
C LYS A 176 10.58 8.90 -6.40
N ARG A 177 9.53 8.14 -6.72
CA ARG A 177 8.45 8.57 -7.62
C ARG A 177 7.75 9.84 -7.09
N ASN A 178 7.30 9.82 -5.84
CA ASN A 178 6.60 10.96 -5.24
C ASN A 178 7.46 12.23 -5.16
N GLN A 179 8.77 12.09 -4.92
CA GLN A 179 9.71 13.21 -4.97
C GLN A 179 9.83 13.77 -6.38
N ALA A 180 9.99 12.93 -7.40
CA ALA A 180 10.05 13.37 -8.80
C ALA A 180 8.77 14.11 -9.23
N VAL A 181 7.61 13.60 -8.83
CA VAL A 181 6.31 14.26 -9.07
C VAL A 181 6.25 15.60 -8.33
N GLU A 182 6.56 15.64 -7.04
CA GLU A 182 6.50 16.87 -6.23
C GLU A 182 7.50 17.93 -6.71
N GLU A 183 8.69 17.55 -7.17
CA GLU A 183 9.66 18.46 -7.78
C GLU A 183 9.16 19.02 -9.10
N PHE A 184 8.56 18.19 -9.96
CA PHE A 184 7.93 18.65 -11.19
C PHE A 184 6.82 19.65 -10.89
N VAL A 185 5.94 19.34 -9.94
CA VAL A 185 4.85 20.24 -9.50
C VAL A 185 5.41 21.56 -8.98
N LYS A 186 6.47 21.54 -8.15
CA LYS A 186 7.12 22.77 -7.66
C LYS A 186 7.73 23.61 -8.78
N LYS A 187 8.34 22.99 -9.79
CA LYS A 187 8.89 23.69 -10.97
C LYS A 187 7.79 24.38 -11.77
N GLU A 188 6.68 23.69 -12.01
CA GLU A 188 5.50 24.28 -12.65
C GLU A 188 4.97 25.45 -11.83
N GLN A 189 4.77 25.28 -10.52
CA GLN A 189 4.29 26.35 -9.64
C GLN A 189 5.21 27.60 -9.63
N ALA A 190 6.53 27.43 -9.82
CA ALA A 190 7.48 28.53 -9.93
C ALA A 190 7.25 29.41 -11.19
N THR A 191 6.53 28.89 -12.19
CA THR A 191 6.10 29.66 -13.38
C THR A 191 4.79 30.44 -13.17
N GLY A 192 4.18 30.32 -11.98
CA GLY A 192 2.97 31.04 -11.61
C GLY A 192 1.66 30.26 -11.76
N VAL A 193 1.69 28.98 -12.16
CA VAL A 193 0.49 28.13 -12.21
C VAL A 193 0.08 27.63 -10.82
N SER A 194 -1.22 27.38 -10.63
CA SER A 194 -1.73 26.83 -9.37
C SER A 194 -1.27 25.38 -9.16
N ARG A 195 -1.22 24.91 -7.89
CA ARG A 195 -0.92 23.49 -7.58
C ARG A 195 -1.85 22.54 -8.33
N GLY A 196 -3.13 22.88 -8.44
CA GLY A 196 -4.11 22.07 -9.17
C GLY A 196 -3.73 21.88 -10.63
N GLN A 197 -3.39 22.97 -11.34
CA GLN A 197 -2.95 22.90 -12.74
C GLN A 197 -1.62 22.14 -12.88
N ALA A 198 -0.66 22.39 -11.99
CA ALA A 198 0.62 21.67 -11.98
C ALA A 198 0.44 20.16 -11.76
N MET A 199 -0.49 19.75 -10.90
CA MET A 199 -0.84 18.34 -10.70
C MET A 199 -1.51 17.72 -11.92
N GLU A 200 -2.34 18.45 -12.68
CA GLU A 200 -2.90 17.95 -13.94
C GLU A 200 -1.82 17.74 -15.00
N SER A 201 -0.84 18.64 -15.10
CA SER A 201 0.34 18.43 -15.97
C SER A 201 1.20 17.24 -15.50
N ALA A 202 1.34 17.06 -14.19
CA ALA A 202 2.04 15.91 -13.62
C ALA A 202 1.29 14.61 -13.92
N ARG A 203 -0.04 14.64 -13.91
CA ARG A 203 -0.90 13.50 -14.22
C ARG A 203 -0.56 12.90 -15.59
N GLU A 204 -0.49 13.75 -16.62
CA GLU A 204 -0.16 13.32 -17.98
C GLU A 204 1.28 12.82 -18.10
N LYS A 205 2.22 13.49 -17.43
CA LYS A 205 3.65 13.14 -17.51
C LYS A 205 4.00 11.84 -16.79
N PHE A 206 3.39 11.58 -15.64
CA PHE A 206 3.72 10.46 -14.76
C PHE A 206 2.68 9.35 -14.79
N ASN A 207 1.61 9.49 -15.59
CA ASN A 207 0.47 8.57 -15.65
C ASN A 207 -0.19 8.37 -14.28
N ILE A 208 -0.52 9.48 -13.60
CA ILE A 208 -1.17 9.45 -12.28
C ILE A 208 -2.68 9.32 -12.47
N GLU A 209 -3.33 8.49 -11.66
CA GLU A 209 -4.79 8.34 -11.73
C GLU A 209 -5.53 9.60 -11.22
N PRO A 210 -6.68 9.98 -11.81
CA PRO A 210 -7.38 11.23 -11.44
C PRO A 210 -7.84 11.32 -9.97
N ASP A 211 -8.16 10.18 -9.37
CA ASP A 211 -8.55 10.04 -7.97
C ASP A 211 -7.38 10.32 -7.01
N ALA A 212 -6.15 9.90 -7.35
CA ALA A 212 -4.95 10.22 -6.60
C ALA A 212 -4.70 11.74 -6.59
N ILE A 213 -4.89 12.42 -7.72
CA ILE A 213 -4.84 13.89 -7.80
C ILE A 213 -5.89 14.52 -6.88
N LYS A 214 -7.11 14.01 -6.90
CA LYS A 214 -8.22 14.48 -6.06
C LYS A 214 -7.90 14.31 -4.57
N ALA A 215 -7.31 13.18 -4.18
CA ALA A 215 -6.85 12.90 -2.81
C ALA A 215 -5.71 13.83 -2.36
N VAL A 216 -4.70 14.05 -3.20
CA VAL A 216 -3.57 14.96 -2.93
C VAL A 216 -4.06 16.40 -2.71
N LEU A 217 -5.04 16.85 -3.51
CA LEU A 217 -5.62 18.18 -3.41
C LEU A 217 -6.63 18.33 -2.26
N GLY A 218 -6.91 17.26 -1.50
CA GLY A 218 -7.89 17.27 -0.41
C GLY A 218 -9.30 17.63 -0.88
N LYS A 219 -9.63 17.32 -2.13
CA LYS A 219 -10.97 17.58 -2.68
C LYS A 219 -11.97 16.59 -2.05
N PRO A 220 -13.22 17.03 -1.76
CA PRO A 220 -14.25 16.13 -1.25
C PRO A 220 -14.52 14.98 -2.22
N ILE A 221 -14.76 13.79 -1.67
CA ILE A 221 -15.15 12.62 -2.46
C ILE A 221 -16.64 12.63 -2.79
N ASP A 222 -17.02 12.03 -3.91
CA ASP A 222 -18.39 11.85 -4.35
C ASP A 222 -18.80 10.38 -4.39
N GLU A 223 -20.04 10.10 -4.82
CA GLU A 223 -20.58 8.73 -4.84
C GLU A 223 -19.77 7.79 -5.74
N LYS A 224 -19.20 8.28 -6.85
CA LYS A 224 -18.41 7.44 -7.76
C LYS A 224 -17.07 7.05 -7.14
N ASP A 225 -16.47 7.96 -6.37
CA ASP A 225 -15.25 7.66 -5.60
C ASP A 225 -15.49 6.61 -4.50
N LEU A 226 -16.74 6.39 -4.09
CA LEU A 226 -17.14 5.40 -3.10
C LEU A 226 -17.48 4.03 -3.71
N GLU A 227 -17.32 3.86 -5.02
CA GLU A 227 -17.48 2.58 -5.71
C GLU A 227 -16.17 1.78 -5.68
N LEU A 228 -16.29 0.48 -5.41
CA LEU A 228 -15.22 -0.48 -5.63
C LEU A 228 -15.41 -1.05 -7.03
N LEU A 229 -14.35 -1.04 -7.83
CA LEU A 229 -14.44 -1.50 -9.21
C LEU A 229 -14.33 -3.02 -9.24
N PHE A 230 -15.37 -3.67 -9.76
CA PHE A 230 -15.41 -5.12 -9.90
C PHE A 230 -14.44 -5.60 -10.99
N THR A 231 -13.70 -6.66 -10.70
CA THR A 231 -12.93 -7.43 -11.68
C THR A 231 -13.13 -8.93 -11.48
N SER A 232 -12.93 -9.71 -12.55
CA SER A 232 -13.22 -11.15 -12.55
C SER A 232 -12.16 -11.95 -11.79
N ALA A 233 -12.60 -12.95 -11.01
CA ALA A 233 -11.72 -13.98 -10.47
C ALA A 233 -11.35 -15.06 -11.49
N GLU A 234 -12.12 -15.17 -12.58
CA GLU A 234 -11.89 -16.14 -13.66
C GLU A 234 -10.84 -15.66 -14.67
N ASN A 235 -10.47 -14.38 -14.62
CA ASN A 235 -9.37 -13.82 -15.39
C ASN A 235 -8.32 -13.30 -14.40
N PRO A 236 -7.25 -14.07 -14.12
CA PRO A 236 -6.27 -13.69 -13.11
C PRO A 236 -5.61 -12.38 -13.54
N ILE A 237 -6.02 -11.30 -12.90
CA ILE A 237 -5.45 -9.96 -13.05
C ILE A 237 -3.94 -9.93 -12.80
N TYR A 238 -3.36 -11.02 -12.30
CA TYR A 238 -1.96 -11.21 -11.97
C TYR A 238 -1.17 -12.00 -13.02
N GLU A 239 -1.78 -12.52 -14.08
CA GLU A 239 -1.10 -13.34 -15.10
C GLU A 239 0.13 -12.63 -15.69
N TYR A 240 0.01 -11.33 -15.94
CA TYR A 240 1.10 -10.50 -16.47
C TYR A 240 2.34 -10.46 -15.57
N LEU A 241 2.20 -10.71 -14.25
CA LEU A 241 3.33 -10.70 -13.31
C LEU A 241 4.28 -11.87 -13.53
N TYR A 242 3.80 -12.96 -14.14
CA TYR A 242 4.55 -14.18 -14.38
C TYR A 242 5.14 -14.24 -15.80
N ASP A 243 4.80 -13.29 -16.68
CA ASP A 243 5.27 -13.29 -18.06
C ASP A 243 6.71 -12.77 -18.15
N ILE A 244 7.63 -13.71 -18.39
CA ILE A 244 9.06 -13.45 -18.61
C ILE A 244 9.36 -12.76 -19.95
N ASN A 245 8.36 -12.68 -20.86
CA ASN A 245 8.47 -11.99 -22.14
C ASN A 245 7.70 -10.67 -22.15
N SER A 246 7.20 -10.21 -21.00
CA SER A 246 6.52 -8.92 -20.92
C SER A 246 7.51 -7.79 -21.25
N ASP A 247 7.08 -6.82 -22.06
CA ASP A 247 7.85 -5.59 -22.36
C ASP A 247 8.11 -4.74 -21.09
N GLU A 248 7.49 -5.10 -19.97
CA GLU A 248 7.62 -4.49 -18.65
C GLU A 248 8.65 -5.20 -17.75
N GLY A 249 9.17 -6.36 -18.16
CA GLY A 249 10.23 -7.10 -17.44
C GLY A 249 11.49 -6.26 -17.26
N PHE A 250 12.08 -6.29 -16.06
CA PHE A 250 13.22 -5.43 -15.70
C PHE A 250 14.57 -5.95 -16.24
N LEU A 251 14.67 -7.25 -16.51
CA LEU A 251 15.83 -7.96 -17.07
C LEU A 251 15.32 -9.06 -18.02
N ASP A 252 16.05 -9.31 -19.12
CA ASP A 252 15.70 -10.35 -20.08
C ASP A 252 15.51 -11.71 -19.38
N GLY A 253 14.29 -12.25 -19.43
CA GLY A 253 13.95 -13.56 -18.88
C GLY A 253 13.58 -13.59 -17.39
N GLU A 254 13.49 -12.44 -16.71
CA GLU A 254 12.99 -12.34 -15.32
C GLU A 254 11.53 -11.86 -15.31
N SER A 255 10.67 -12.51 -14.52
CA SER A 255 9.28 -12.07 -14.34
C SER A 255 9.18 -10.84 -13.43
N LEU A 256 8.14 -10.02 -13.58
CA LEU A 256 7.89 -8.88 -12.68
C LEU A 256 7.75 -9.34 -11.21
N LEU A 257 7.19 -10.53 -10.99
CA LEU A 257 7.03 -11.09 -9.65
C LEU A 257 8.37 -11.40 -8.99
N ASP A 258 9.25 -12.08 -9.71
CA ASP A 258 10.59 -12.47 -9.25
C ASP A 258 11.41 -11.22 -8.94
N HIS A 259 11.43 -10.27 -9.89
CA HIS A 259 12.09 -8.99 -9.74
C HIS A 259 11.63 -8.24 -8.48
N ALA A 260 10.32 -8.21 -8.23
CA ALA A 260 9.76 -7.53 -7.08
C ALA A 260 10.18 -8.19 -5.74
N TYR A 261 10.32 -9.51 -5.68
CA TYR A 261 10.85 -10.18 -4.49
C TYR A 261 12.36 -10.01 -4.35
N PHE A 262 13.11 -10.05 -5.46
CA PHE A 262 14.55 -9.82 -5.46
C PHE A 262 14.91 -8.41 -5.00
N LEU A 263 14.32 -7.37 -5.62
CA LEU A 263 14.44 -5.99 -5.18
C LEU A 263 13.96 -5.85 -3.73
N GLY A 264 12.94 -6.63 -3.39
CA GLY A 264 12.40 -6.72 -2.05
C GLY A 264 13.46 -7.05 -1.00
N HIS A 265 14.16 -8.14 -1.27
CA HIS A 265 15.30 -8.62 -0.52
C HIS A 265 16.46 -7.59 -0.48
N GLN A 266 16.84 -6.99 -1.62
CA GLN A 266 18.00 -6.09 -1.72
C GLN A 266 17.86 -4.84 -0.84
N LEU A 267 16.67 -4.27 -0.76
CA LEU A 267 16.48 -3.01 -0.03
C LEU A 267 16.19 -3.19 1.47
N LYS A 268 16.08 -4.44 1.95
CA LYS A 268 15.70 -4.71 3.33
C LYS A 268 16.76 -4.18 4.31
N GLY A 269 16.34 -3.30 5.22
CA GLY A 269 17.18 -2.76 6.30
C GLY A 269 18.12 -1.62 5.88
N LEU A 270 18.02 -1.12 4.65
CA LEU A 270 18.86 -0.03 4.16
C LEU A 270 18.35 1.36 4.59
N SER A 271 19.25 2.35 4.60
CA SER A 271 18.88 3.77 4.61
C SER A 271 18.29 4.19 3.26
N PHE A 272 17.72 5.41 3.20
CA PHE A 272 17.19 5.96 1.94
C PHE A 272 18.30 6.15 0.90
N GLU A 273 19.44 6.68 1.31
CA GLU A 273 20.59 6.93 0.44
C GLU A 273 21.19 5.62 -0.10
N GLU A 274 21.25 4.58 0.74
CA GLU A 274 21.70 3.24 0.34
C GLU A 274 20.73 2.59 -0.65
N ALA A 275 19.43 2.63 -0.35
CA ALA A 275 18.39 2.11 -1.22
C ALA A 275 18.35 2.83 -2.58
N GLU A 276 18.50 4.16 -2.59
CA GLU A 276 18.55 4.96 -3.82
C GLU A 276 19.74 4.56 -4.70
N THR A 277 20.91 4.34 -4.09
CA THR A 277 22.11 3.88 -4.81
C THR A 277 21.86 2.53 -5.49
N ILE A 278 21.31 1.55 -4.75
CA ILE A 278 21.00 0.21 -5.30
C ILE A 278 19.98 0.30 -6.44
N VAL A 279 18.88 1.02 -6.24
CA VAL A 279 17.85 1.18 -7.29
C VAL A 279 18.46 1.82 -8.54
N SER A 280 19.28 2.87 -8.38
CA SER A 280 19.95 3.52 -9.50
C SER A 280 20.94 2.62 -10.22
N ASP A 281 21.62 1.71 -9.52
CA ASP A 281 22.54 0.76 -10.15
C ASP A 281 21.79 -0.35 -10.89
N ILE A 282 20.68 -0.85 -10.35
CA ILE A 282 19.77 -1.78 -11.04
C ILE A 282 19.20 -1.13 -12.31
N GLU A 283 18.74 0.13 -12.25
CA GLU A 283 18.21 0.87 -13.40
C GLU A 283 19.26 1.13 -14.50
N LYS A 284 20.55 1.17 -14.17
CA LYS A 284 21.62 1.29 -15.16
C LYS A 284 21.90 -0.04 -15.85
N LEU A 285 21.77 -1.15 -15.11
CA LEU A 285 21.98 -2.49 -15.65
C LEU A 285 20.86 -2.89 -16.62
N SER A 286 19.62 -2.46 -16.39
CA SER A 286 18.48 -2.74 -17.28
C SER A 286 18.45 -1.91 -18.57
N LYS A 287 19.30 -0.88 -18.70
CA LYS A 287 19.37 0.01 -19.87
C LYS A 287 20.53 -0.33 -20.82
N ASN A 288 21.31 -1.37 -20.53
CA ASN A 288 22.44 -1.85 -21.35
C ASN A 288 22.09 -3.21 -21.97
#